data_AF-A0A9E2A032-F1
#
_entry.id   AF-A0A9E2A032-F1
#
_cell.length_a   1.000
_cell.length_b   1.000
_cell.length_c   1.000
_cell.angle_alpha   90.00
_cell.angle_beta   90.00
_cell.angle_gamma   90.00
#
_symmetry.space_group_name_H-M   'P 1'
#
loop_
_entity.id
_entity.type
_entity.pdbx_description
1 polymer ?
#
loop_
_entity_poly.entity_id
_entity_poly.type
_entity_poly.pdbx_seq_one_letter_code
_entity_poly.pdbx_strand_id
1 'polypeptide(L)'
;MAEANRILEGTSPERFDAFLDVHFPTRKIDRVLLVNPPDADSEVFRFETAHRGRNTNFAPYGLGVIAENLRQANIDVRICNLNNLVLRAACEAESADDFDFNSVWQHQLDSAIADFKPDMIGVSCMFTMTHNVFGQVCERAAGHDIPVAIGGVHVSNDVERVMGDIPSADIAFMREGDLAIRRFVNVVRKDLGAENLAQVIFNDGGEKLYADGAVVPSAEEMDVIPALD
;
A
#
# COMPACT_ATOMS: atom_id res chain seq x y z
N MET A 1 18.38 -6.53 -23.90
CA MET A 1 17.57 -5.50 -24.56
C MET A 1 16.28 -5.41 -23.78
N ALA A 2 16.00 -4.28 -23.14
CA ALA A 2 14.77 -4.09 -22.38
C ALA A 2 13.59 -4.06 -23.38
N GLU A 3 12.66 -4.99 -23.23
CA GLU A 3 11.38 -4.93 -23.91
C GLU A 3 10.66 -3.68 -23.39
N ALA A 4 10.35 -2.74 -24.27
CA ALA A 4 9.67 -1.51 -23.90
C ALA A 4 8.32 -1.86 -23.29
N ASN A 5 8.07 -1.40 -22.06
CA ASN A 5 6.78 -1.60 -21.41
C ASN A 5 5.69 -0.96 -22.25
N ARG A 6 4.60 -1.71 -22.47
CA ARG A 6 3.40 -1.14 -23.09
C ARG A 6 2.76 -0.17 -22.09
N ILE A 7 2.57 1.06 -22.54
CA ILE A 7 1.55 1.97 -22.05
C ILE A 7 0.34 1.76 -22.98
N LEU A 8 -0.87 1.65 -22.44
CA LEU A 8 -2.06 1.43 -23.25
C LEU A 8 -2.27 2.55 -24.28
N GLU A 9 -2.78 2.18 -25.46
CA GLU A 9 -3.12 3.13 -26.54
C GLU A 9 -4.01 4.26 -25.99
N GLY A 10 -3.48 5.50 -26.00
CA GLY A 10 -4.19 6.70 -25.54
C GLY A 10 -3.64 7.31 -24.24
N THR A 11 -2.83 6.59 -23.48
CA THR A 11 -2.12 7.18 -22.32
C THR A 11 -0.74 7.63 -22.76
N SER A 12 -0.41 8.91 -22.58
CA SER A 12 0.91 9.44 -22.97
C SER A 12 1.84 9.55 -21.75
N PRO A 13 3.16 9.36 -21.90
CA PRO A 13 4.14 9.53 -20.81
C PRO A 13 4.01 10.88 -20.07
N GLU A 14 3.63 11.94 -20.79
CA GLU A 14 3.43 13.28 -20.23
C GLU A 14 2.28 13.35 -19.22
N ARG A 15 1.24 12.51 -19.37
CA ARG A 15 0.14 12.44 -18.41
C ARG A 15 0.56 11.82 -17.08
N PHE A 16 1.36 10.75 -17.14
CA PHE A 16 1.95 10.17 -15.93
C PHE A 16 2.84 11.19 -15.23
N ASP A 17 3.64 11.94 -16.00
CA ASP A 17 4.49 12.96 -15.42
C ASP A 17 3.71 14.11 -14.78
N ALA A 18 2.62 14.57 -15.41
CA ALA A 18 1.73 15.58 -14.84
C ALA A 18 1.09 15.11 -13.53
N PHE A 19 0.62 13.86 -13.47
CA PHE A 19 0.10 13.25 -12.25
C PHE A 19 1.17 13.24 -11.14
N LEU A 20 2.38 12.78 -11.48
CA LEU A 20 3.48 12.70 -10.52
C LEU A 20 3.96 14.08 -10.05
N ASP A 21 3.87 15.12 -10.88
CA ASP A 21 4.21 16.50 -10.48
C ASP A 21 3.17 17.08 -9.48
N VAL A 22 1.92 16.62 -9.53
CA VAL A 22 0.88 17.00 -8.56
C VAL A 22 1.06 16.25 -7.24
N HIS A 23 1.21 14.92 -7.29
CA HIS A 23 1.29 14.09 -6.08
C HIS A 23 2.67 14.08 -5.42
N PHE A 24 3.73 14.35 -6.18
CA PHE A 24 5.11 14.45 -5.70
C PHE A 24 5.78 15.73 -6.24
N PRO A 25 5.41 16.93 -5.75
CA PRO A 25 5.85 18.21 -6.32
C PRO A 25 7.37 18.42 -6.33
N THR A 26 8.07 17.83 -5.35
CA THR A 26 9.54 17.87 -5.29
C THR A 26 10.21 16.77 -6.10
N ARG A 27 9.43 15.90 -6.75
CA ARG A 27 9.88 14.70 -7.49
C ARG A 27 10.84 13.85 -6.66
N LYS A 28 10.42 13.60 -5.42
CA LYS A 28 11.15 12.80 -4.43
C LYS A 28 10.19 11.95 -3.63
N ILE A 29 10.70 10.79 -3.23
CA ILE A 29 10.11 9.88 -2.25
C ILE A 29 11.29 9.44 -1.40
N ASP A 30 11.29 9.85 -0.13
CA ASP A 30 12.33 9.53 0.83
C ASP A 30 11.78 8.65 1.96
N ARG A 31 10.48 8.75 2.26
CA ARG A 31 9.80 8.00 3.31
C ARG A 31 8.50 7.35 2.83
N VAL A 32 8.37 6.05 3.03
CA VAL A 32 7.15 5.30 2.67
C VAL A 32 6.60 4.57 3.89
N LEU A 33 5.32 4.81 4.21
CA LEU A 33 4.61 4.06 5.25
C LEU A 33 3.83 2.93 4.58
N LEU A 34 4.15 1.69 4.89
CA LEU A 34 3.42 0.52 4.42
C LEU A 34 2.45 0.05 5.50
N VAL A 35 1.17 -0.05 5.18
CA VAL A 35 0.11 -0.35 6.13
C VAL A 35 -0.49 -1.71 5.81
N ASN A 36 -0.49 -2.60 6.80
CA ASN A 36 -1.33 -3.80 6.78
C ASN A 36 -2.61 -3.49 7.56
N PRO A 37 -3.79 -3.43 6.91
CA PRO A 37 -5.07 -3.27 7.58
C PRO A 37 -5.35 -4.41 8.57
N PRO A 38 -6.30 -4.23 9.50
CA PRO A 38 -6.85 -5.33 10.27
C PRO A 38 -7.44 -6.46 9.38
N ASP A 39 -7.37 -7.70 9.85
CA ASP A 39 -7.91 -8.87 9.12
C ASP A 39 -9.43 -9.03 9.26
N ALA A 40 -10.08 -8.12 9.99
CA ALA A 40 -11.51 -8.09 10.27
C ALA A 40 -11.98 -6.64 10.34
N ASP A 41 -13.27 -6.39 10.09
CA ASP A 41 -13.90 -5.14 10.50
C ASP A 41 -14.55 -5.29 11.89
N SER A 42 -15.07 -4.18 12.41
CA SER A 42 -15.72 -4.14 13.73
C SER A 42 -16.96 -5.05 13.84
N GLU A 43 -17.60 -5.42 12.73
CA GLU A 43 -18.80 -6.27 12.76
C GLU A 43 -18.45 -7.75 12.97
N VAL A 44 -17.33 -8.19 12.40
CA VAL A 44 -16.88 -9.58 12.47
C VAL A 44 -15.77 -9.83 13.50
N PHE A 45 -15.12 -8.78 14.00
CA PHE A 45 -14.15 -8.90 15.08
C PHE A 45 -14.76 -9.55 16.32
N ARG A 46 -13.95 -10.36 17.04
CA ARG A 46 -14.37 -11.10 18.23
C ARG A 46 -13.38 -10.81 19.36
N PHE A 47 -13.72 -9.83 20.19
CA PHE A 47 -12.90 -9.40 21.33
C PHE A 47 -12.47 -10.59 22.20
N GLU A 48 -13.40 -11.44 22.63
CA GLU A 48 -13.10 -12.60 23.49
C GLU A 48 -12.04 -13.54 22.92
N THR A 49 -12.04 -13.72 21.59
CA THR A 49 -11.04 -14.57 20.91
C THR A 49 -9.69 -13.88 20.88
N ALA A 50 -9.68 -12.58 20.55
CA ALA A 50 -8.46 -11.78 20.46
C ALA A 50 -7.82 -11.61 21.85
N HIS A 51 -8.62 -11.26 22.87
CA HIS A 51 -8.20 -11.07 24.25
C HIS A 51 -7.52 -12.31 24.84
N ARG A 52 -7.93 -13.52 24.41
CA ARG A 52 -7.31 -14.80 24.80
C ARG A 52 -6.09 -15.18 23.94
N GLY A 53 -5.66 -14.32 23.02
CA GLY A 53 -4.55 -14.55 22.11
C GLY A 53 -4.79 -15.68 21.11
N ARG A 54 -6.05 -15.92 20.70
CA ARG A 54 -6.42 -17.04 19.82
C ARG A 54 -6.59 -16.66 18.35
N ASN A 55 -6.55 -15.38 18.02
CA ASN A 55 -6.53 -14.92 16.63
C ASN A 55 -5.19 -15.22 15.99
N THR A 56 -5.23 -15.59 14.71
CA THR A 56 -4.04 -15.65 13.87
C THR A 56 -3.52 -14.26 13.61
N ASN A 57 -2.20 -14.10 13.61
CA ASN A 57 -1.52 -12.86 13.26
C ASN A 57 -0.30 -13.22 12.40
N PHE A 58 -0.51 -13.32 11.09
CA PHE A 58 0.58 -13.62 10.17
C PHE A 58 1.39 -12.36 9.91
N ALA A 59 2.71 -12.53 9.75
CA ALA A 59 3.55 -11.43 9.30
C ALA A 59 3.09 -10.98 7.90
N PRO A 60 3.04 -9.66 7.62
CA PRO A 60 2.62 -9.14 6.32
C PRO A 60 3.74 -9.30 5.29
N TYR A 61 4.03 -10.56 4.91
CA TYR A 61 5.18 -10.94 4.08
C TYR A 61 5.33 -10.08 2.83
N GLY A 62 4.24 -9.88 2.08
CA GLY A 62 4.27 -9.06 0.87
C GLY A 62 4.75 -7.63 1.12
N LEU A 63 4.31 -7.00 2.22
CA LEU A 63 4.82 -5.69 2.61
C LEU A 63 6.28 -5.74 3.06
N GLY A 64 6.70 -6.83 3.72
CA GLY A 64 8.10 -7.05 4.08
C GLY A 64 9.02 -7.09 2.86
N VAL A 65 8.58 -7.73 1.77
CA VAL A 65 9.33 -7.77 0.50
C VAL A 65 9.34 -6.38 -0.16
N ILE A 66 8.19 -5.69 -0.23
CA ILE A 66 8.14 -4.32 -0.78
C ILE A 66 9.02 -3.36 0.03
N ALA A 67 9.02 -3.47 1.36
CA ALA A 67 9.86 -2.66 2.22
C ALA A 67 11.33 -2.85 1.92
N GLU A 68 11.79 -4.09 1.75
CA GLU A 68 13.19 -4.36 1.42
C GLU A 68 13.56 -3.84 0.03
N ASN A 69 12.68 -4.00 -0.97
CA ASN A 69 12.87 -3.42 -2.30
C ASN A 69 13.01 -1.89 -2.27
N LEU A 70 12.21 -1.20 -1.46
CA LEU A 70 12.28 0.24 -1.25
C LEU A 70 13.55 0.65 -0.48
N ARG A 71 13.94 -0.09 0.56
CA ARG A 71 15.16 0.16 1.33
C ARG A 71 16.41 0.04 0.47
N GLN A 72 16.47 -0.93 -0.43
CA GLN A 72 17.55 -1.06 -1.42
C GLN A 72 17.61 0.14 -2.39
N ALA A 73 16.51 0.87 -2.57
CA ALA A 73 16.46 2.14 -3.29
C ALA A 73 16.75 3.37 -2.41
N ASN A 74 17.32 3.17 -1.21
CA ASN A 74 17.62 4.22 -0.22
C ASN A 74 16.37 5.03 0.19
N ILE A 75 15.25 4.34 0.40
CA ILE A 75 14.04 4.91 1.00
C ILE A 75 13.94 4.45 2.44
N ASP A 76 13.61 5.36 3.35
CA ASP A 76 13.24 5.02 4.72
C ASP A 76 11.81 4.46 4.72
N VAL A 77 11.64 3.26 5.25
CA VAL A 77 10.37 2.52 5.18
C VAL A 77 9.97 2.04 6.55
N ARG A 78 8.71 2.29 6.90
CA ARG A 78 8.07 1.78 8.11
C ARG A 78 6.88 0.90 7.76
N ILE A 79 6.77 -0.25 8.40
CA ILE A 79 5.57 -1.09 8.33
C ILE A 79 4.68 -0.80 9.54
N CYS A 80 3.42 -0.44 9.29
CA CYS A 80 2.38 -0.29 10.30
C CYS A 80 1.41 -1.45 10.18
N ASN A 81 1.60 -2.48 11.00
CA ASN A 81 0.71 -3.63 11.03
C ASN A 81 -0.48 -3.38 11.96
N LEU A 82 -1.54 -2.77 11.43
CA LEU A 82 -2.74 -2.44 12.21
C LEU A 82 -3.44 -3.68 12.77
N ASN A 83 -3.41 -4.82 12.06
CA ASN A 83 -3.93 -6.08 12.57
C ASN A 83 -3.23 -6.47 13.89
N ASN A 84 -1.90 -6.46 13.90
CA ASN A 84 -1.13 -6.76 15.11
C ASN A 84 -1.43 -5.77 16.24
N LEU A 85 -1.53 -4.48 15.93
CA LEU A 85 -1.79 -3.43 16.93
C LEU A 85 -3.18 -3.56 17.57
N VAL A 86 -4.20 -3.86 16.76
CA VAL A 86 -5.57 -4.13 17.24
C VAL A 86 -5.59 -5.37 18.13
N LEU A 87 -4.96 -6.47 17.70
CA LEU A 87 -4.91 -7.71 18.49
C LEU A 87 -4.19 -7.51 19.82
N ARG A 88 -3.07 -6.78 19.81
CA ARG A 88 -2.34 -6.43 21.04
C ARG A 88 -3.20 -5.61 21.99
N ALA A 89 -3.87 -4.57 21.49
CA ALA A 89 -4.76 -3.75 22.31
C ALA A 89 -5.92 -4.56 22.90
N ALA A 90 -6.48 -5.52 22.15
CA ALA A 90 -7.52 -6.40 22.67
C ALA A 90 -7.00 -7.35 23.78
N CYS A 91 -5.78 -7.87 23.65
CA CYS A 91 -5.12 -8.65 24.70
C CYS A 91 -4.85 -7.84 25.98
N GLU A 92 -4.54 -6.55 25.83
CA GLU A 92 -4.17 -5.67 26.94
C GLU A 92 -5.37 -5.00 27.63
N ALA A 93 -6.53 -4.94 26.96
CA ALA A 93 -7.75 -4.38 27.52
C ALA A 93 -8.27 -5.20 28.71
N GLU A 94 -8.75 -4.53 29.77
CA GLU A 94 -9.30 -5.21 30.95
C GLU A 94 -10.64 -5.90 30.65
N SER A 95 -11.43 -5.31 29.77
CA SER A 95 -12.74 -5.82 29.37
C SER A 95 -13.11 -5.38 27.95
N ALA A 96 -14.19 -5.95 27.42
CA ALA A 96 -14.73 -5.55 26.11
C ALA A 96 -15.24 -4.10 26.11
N ASP A 97 -15.67 -3.57 27.26
CA ASP A 97 -16.18 -2.20 27.38
C ASP A 97 -15.05 -1.16 27.28
N ASP A 98 -13.80 -1.56 27.56
CA ASP A 98 -12.60 -0.73 27.49
C ASP A 98 -11.92 -0.76 26.11
N PHE A 99 -12.48 -1.51 25.16
CA PHE A 99 -11.90 -1.73 23.85
C PHE A 99 -12.83 -1.25 22.73
N ASP A 100 -12.35 -0.29 21.96
CA ASP A 100 -12.96 0.13 20.70
C ASP A 100 -12.03 -0.20 19.54
N PHE A 101 -12.45 -1.19 18.74
CA PHE A 101 -11.74 -1.65 17.56
C PHE A 101 -11.35 -0.51 16.62
N ASN A 102 -12.32 0.37 16.29
CA ASN A 102 -12.11 1.43 15.31
C ASN A 102 -11.20 2.50 15.88
N SER A 103 -11.45 2.94 17.10
CA SER A 103 -10.61 3.93 17.76
C SER A 103 -9.15 3.47 17.85
N VAL A 104 -8.89 2.18 18.11
CA VAL A 104 -7.53 1.64 18.19
C VAL A 104 -6.79 1.77 16.86
N TRP A 105 -7.28 1.19 15.77
CA TRP A 105 -6.52 1.21 14.52
C TRP A 105 -6.41 2.62 13.95
N GLN A 106 -7.46 3.45 14.13
CA GLN A 106 -7.48 4.84 13.69
C GLN A 106 -6.43 5.69 14.38
N HIS A 107 -6.30 5.55 15.70
CA HIS A 107 -5.29 6.26 16.48
C HIS A 107 -3.88 5.81 16.12
N GLN A 108 -3.68 4.50 15.94
CA GLN A 108 -2.38 3.93 15.57
C GLN A 108 -1.93 4.38 14.18
N LEU A 109 -2.84 4.40 13.19
CA LEU A 109 -2.54 4.91 11.86
C LEU A 109 -2.15 6.38 11.90
N ASP A 110 -2.95 7.22 12.56
CA ASP A 110 -2.68 8.66 12.65
C ASP A 110 -1.36 8.95 13.37
N SER A 111 -1.07 8.24 14.47
CA SER A 111 0.21 8.38 15.17
C SER A 111 1.37 7.98 14.26
N ALA A 112 1.25 6.85 13.54
CA ALA A 112 2.28 6.40 12.62
C ALA A 112 2.54 7.41 11.50
N ILE A 113 1.49 8.00 10.93
CA ILE A 113 1.60 9.05 9.91
C ILE A 113 2.22 10.32 10.49
N ALA A 114 1.75 10.81 11.64
CA ALA A 114 2.23 12.04 12.26
C ALA A 114 3.71 11.96 12.69
N ASP A 115 4.12 10.81 13.23
CA ASP A 115 5.47 10.57 13.71
C ASP A 115 6.45 10.33 12.56
N PHE A 116 6.05 9.55 11.55
CA PHE A 116 6.92 9.18 10.44
C PHE A 116 6.96 10.23 9.34
N LYS A 117 5.83 10.92 9.09
CA LYS A 117 5.59 11.88 8.02
C LYS A 117 5.97 11.30 6.65
N PRO A 118 5.30 10.24 6.19
CA PRO A 118 5.62 9.62 4.91
C PRO A 118 5.35 10.57 3.73
N ASP A 119 6.07 10.38 2.63
CA ASP A 119 5.79 11.03 1.35
C ASP A 119 4.77 10.22 0.52
N MET A 120 4.56 8.95 0.88
CA MET A 120 3.56 8.06 0.28
C MET A 120 3.13 6.99 1.30
N ILE A 121 1.85 6.63 1.28
CA ILE A 121 1.30 5.54 2.08
C ILE A 121 0.90 4.38 1.16
N GLY A 122 1.47 3.20 1.38
CA GLY A 122 1.10 1.97 0.66
C GLY A 122 0.21 1.08 1.52
N VAL A 123 -0.99 0.74 1.08
CA VAL A 123 -1.93 -0.12 1.82
C VAL A 123 -2.13 -1.44 1.07
N SER A 124 -1.91 -2.58 1.74
CA SER A 124 -2.10 -3.90 1.13
C SER A 124 -3.49 -4.46 1.42
N CYS A 125 -4.07 -5.16 0.45
CA CYS A 125 -5.27 -5.97 0.64
C CYS A 125 -5.06 -7.38 0.06
N MET A 126 -4.98 -8.38 0.95
CA MET A 126 -4.77 -9.77 0.54
C MET A 126 -6.09 -10.47 0.18
N PHE A 127 -7.17 -10.22 0.91
CA PHE A 127 -8.42 -10.96 0.78
C PHE A 127 -9.63 -10.06 0.57
N THR A 128 -10.61 -10.53 -0.18
CA THR A 128 -11.89 -9.81 -0.38
C THR A 128 -12.63 -9.56 0.93
N MET A 129 -12.50 -10.45 1.91
CA MET A 129 -13.16 -10.32 3.22
C MET A 129 -12.68 -9.10 4.02
N THR A 130 -11.48 -8.59 3.74
CA THR A 130 -10.92 -7.41 4.42
C THR A 130 -11.15 -6.13 3.63
N HIS A 131 -11.89 -6.18 2.51
CA HIS A 131 -12.07 -5.03 1.62
C HIS A 131 -12.70 -3.82 2.32
N ASN A 132 -13.67 -4.03 3.22
CA ASN A 132 -14.34 -2.95 3.93
C ASN A 132 -13.36 -2.14 4.81
N VAL A 133 -12.63 -2.82 5.71
CA VAL A 133 -11.66 -2.16 6.59
C VAL A 133 -10.46 -1.62 5.80
N PHE A 134 -10.06 -2.29 4.72
CA PHE A 134 -9.06 -1.79 3.78
C PHE A 134 -9.48 -0.44 3.16
N GLY A 135 -10.72 -0.31 2.71
CA GLY A 135 -11.27 0.96 2.20
C GLY A 135 -11.28 2.06 3.26
N GLN A 136 -11.71 1.74 4.49
CA GLN A 136 -11.71 2.69 5.61
C GLN A 136 -10.29 3.18 5.96
N VAL A 137 -9.30 2.29 5.92
CA VAL A 137 -7.89 2.64 6.14
C VAL A 137 -7.38 3.55 5.02
N CYS A 138 -7.72 3.27 3.76
CA CYS A 138 -7.33 4.11 2.62
C CYS A 138 -7.97 5.51 2.69
N GLU A 139 -9.27 5.59 3.03
CA GLU A 139 -9.98 6.86 3.19
C GLU A 139 -9.37 7.70 4.31
N ARG A 140 -9.08 7.09 5.47
CA ARG A 140 -8.43 7.79 6.57
C ARG A 140 -7.02 8.25 6.22
N ALA A 141 -6.23 7.42 5.55
CA ALA A 141 -4.89 7.78 5.10
C ALA A 141 -4.91 8.97 4.12
N ALA A 142 -5.83 8.96 3.15
CA ALA A 142 -5.98 10.05 2.18
C ALA A 142 -6.36 11.38 2.84
N GLY A 143 -7.05 11.36 3.98
CA GLY A 143 -7.38 12.55 4.77
C GLY A 143 -6.17 13.31 5.34
N HIS A 144 -4.94 12.77 5.20
CA HIS A 144 -3.69 13.44 5.58
C HIS A 144 -3.00 14.16 4.40
N ASP A 145 -3.65 14.26 3.23
CA ASP A 145 -3.12 14.88 2.00
C ASP A 145 -1.78 14.24 1.53
N ILE A 146 -1.63 12.92 1.75
CA ILE A 146 -0.47 12.13 1.32
C ILE A 146 -0.93 11.12 0.27
N PRO A 147 -0.20 10.95 -0.86
CA PRO A 147 -0.58 9.98 -1.88
C PRO A 147 -0.77 8.57 -1.33
N VAL A 148 -1.91 7.96 -1.62
CA VAL A 148 -2.27 6.61 -1.21
C VAL A 148 -2.10 5.65 -2.39
N ALA A 149 -1.16 4.72 -2.23
CA ALA A 149 -0.97 3.59 -3.11
C ALA A 149 -1.62 2.33 -2.52
N ILE A 150 -2.23 1.51 -3.36
CA ILE A 150 -2.82 0.23 -2.97
C ILE A 150 -2.20 -0.93 -3.73
N GLY A 151 -2.25 -2.12 -3.15
CA GLY A 151 -1.79 -3.35 -3.80
C GLY A 151 -2.22 -4.61 -3.08
N GLY A 152 -1.71 -5.75 -3.53
CA GLY A 152 -2.04 -7.07 -2.99
C GLY A 152 -2.94 -7.88 -3.91
N VAL A 153 -3.21 -9.12 -3.51
CA VAL A 153 -3.90 -10.12 -4.34
C VAL A 153 -5.33 -9.69 -4.67
N HIS A 154 -6.07 -9.15 -3.71
CA HIS A 154 -7.45 -8.69 -3.93
C HIS A 154 -7.49 -7.51 -4.92
N VAL A 155 -6.57 -6.55 -4.78
CA VAL A 155 -6.43 -5.42 -5.72
C VAL A 155 -6.09 -5.94 -7.12
N SER A 156 -5.13 -6.85 -7.23
CA SER A 156 -4.69 -7.40 -8.50
C SER A 156 -5.76 -8.21 -9.23
N ASN A 157 -6.66 -8.85 -8.49
CA ASN A 157 -7.71 -9.70 -9.04
C ASN A 157 -8.87 -8.89 -9.66
N ASP A 158 -9.22 -7.73 -9.09
CA ASP A 158 -10.33 -6.90 -9.57
C ASP A 158 -10.08 -5.41 -9.33
N VAL A 159 -9.03 -4.88 -9.98
CA VAL A 159 -8.57 -3.50 -9.74
C VAL A 159 -9.60 -2.45 -10.12
N GLU A 160 -10.35 -2.66 -11.20
CA GLU A 160 -11.38 -1.72 -11.65
C GLU A 160 -12.46 -1.54 -10.60
N ARG A 161 -12.95 -2.65 -10.04
CA ARG A 161 -13.91 -2.61 -8.95
C ARG A 161 -13.29 -1.97 -7.71
N VAL A 162 -12.10 -2.41 -7.30
CA VAL A 162 -11.47 -1.92 -6.07
C VAL A 162 -11.18 -0.41 -6.13
N MET A 163 -10.64 0.09 -7.24
CA MET A 163 -10.41 1.53 -7.43
C MET A 163 -11.69 2.34 -7.67
N GLY A 164 -12.79 1.68 -8.03
CA GLY A 164 -14.13 2.28 -8.06
C GLY A 164 -14.75 2.39 -6.67
N ASP A 165 -14.61 1.35 -5.85
CA ASP A 165 -15.08 1.30 -4.46
C ASP A 165 -14.23 2.19 -3.53
N ILE A 166 -12.95 2.43 -3.87
CA ILE A 166 -11.99 3.23 -3.08
C ILE A 166 -11.42 4.36 -3.95
N PRO A 167 -12.20 5.43 -4.20
CA PRO A 167 -11.76 6.55 -5.04
C PRO A 167 -10.62 7.37 -4.40
N SER A 168 -10.38 7.20 -3.09
CA SER A 168 -9.28 7.84 -2.36
C SER A 168 -7.91 7.20 -2.63
N ALA A 169 -7.85 6.08 -3.37
CA ALA A 169 -6.59 5.50 -3.81
C ALA A 169 -6.10 6.23 -5.09
N ASP A 170 -4.92 6.82 -5.00
CA ASP A 170 -4.27 7.56 -6.09
C ASP A 170 -3.57 6.62 -7.07
N ILE A 171 -3.00 5.53 -6.54
CA ILE A 171 -2.13 4.61 -7.27
C ILE A 171 -2.53 3.17 -6.93
N ALA A 172 -2.58 2.27 -7.91
CA ALA A 172 -2.71 0.84 -7.69
C ALA A 172 -1.56 0.08 -8.32
N PHE A 173 -0.84 -0.71 -7.52
CA PHE A 173 0.17 -1.66 -7.98
C PHE A 173 -0.47 -3.04 -8.20
N MET A 174 -0.17 -3.62 -9.34
CA MET A 174 -0.76 -4.87 -9.83
C MET A 174 0.26 -6.00 -9.82
N ARG A 175 -0.23 -7.23 -9.67
CA ARG A 175 0.57 -8.46 -9.68
C ARG A 175 1.68 -8.40 -8.62
N GLU A 176 2.88 -8.89 -8.95
CA GLU A 176 4.09 -8.77 -8.14
C GLU A 176 4.63 -7.33 -8.17
N GLY A 177 4.52 -6.62 -7.05
CA GLY A 177 4.90 -5.21 -6.96
C GLY A 177 6.40 -4.93 -6.84
N ASP A 178 7.24 -5.97 -6.73
CA ASP A 178 8.65 -5.88 -6.32
C ASP A 178 9.50 -4.99 -7.24
N LEU A 179 9.39 -5.20 -8.55
CA LEU A 179 10.09 -4.38 -9.54
C LEU A 179 9.29 -3.14 -9.92
N ALA A 180 7.97 -3.23 -9.90
CA ALA A 180 7.08 -2.12 -10.21
C ALA A 180 7.32 -0.93 -9.28
N ILE A 181 7.45 -1.18 -7.97
CA ILE A 181 7.69 -0.14 -6.98
C ILE A 181 9.06 0.54 -7.16
N ARG A 182 10.11 -0.22 -7.51
CA ARG A 182 11.45 0.33 -7.79
C ARG A 182 11.43 1.23 -9.02
N ARG A 183 10.79 0.77 -10.11
CA ARG A 183 10.65 1.57 -11.33
C ARG A 183 9.84 2.82 -11.08
N PHE A 184 8.72 2.70 -10.35
CA PHE A 184 7.91 3.84 -9.94
C PHE A 184 8.75 4.89 -9.19
N VAL A 185 9.50 4.49 -8.16
CA VAL A 185 10.39 5.39 -7.41
C VAL A 185 11.38 6.10 -8.32
N ASN A 186 12.05 5.38 -9.21
CA ASN A 186 13.03 5.95 -10.13
C ASN A 186 12.38 6.91 -11.14
N VAL A 187 11.14 6.64 -11.57
CA VAL A 187 10.37 7.56 -12.41
C VAL A 187 9.97 8.81 -11.63
N VAL A 188 9.50 8.68 -10.39
CA VAL A 188 9.20 9.83 -9.53
C VAL A 188 10.44 10.70 -9.34
N ARG A 189 11.61 10.09 -9.12
CA ARG A 189 12.91 10.79 -8.98
C ARG A 189 13.49 11.34 -10.28
N LYS A 190 12.84 11.09 -11.44
CA LYS A 190 13.31 11.44 -12.79
C LYS A 190 14.64 10.74 -13.19
N ASP A 191 14.99 9.65 -12.52
CA ASP A 191 16.11 8.78 -12.91
C ASP A 191 15.74 7.91 -14.12
N LEU A 192 14.45 7.65 -14.31
CA LEU A 192 13.87 6.99 -15.49
C LEU A 192 12.72 7.84 -16.05
N GLY A 193 12.44 7.72 -17.35
CA GLY A 193 11.26 8.30 -17.98
C GLY A 193 9.99 7.47 -17.69
N ALA A 194 8.83 8.11 -17.77
CA ALA A 194 7.54 7.48 -17.44
C ALA A 194 7.19 6.26 -18.31
N GLU A 195 7.80 6.10 -19.48
CA GLU A 195 7.73 4.88 -20.31
C GLU A 195 8.26 3.62 -19.61
N ASN A 196 9.00 3.77 -18.52
CA ASN A 196 9.52 2.66 -17.73
C ASN A 196 8.54 2.17 -16.65
N LEU A 197 7.43 2.87 -16.42
CA LEU A 197 6.39 2.39 -15.51
C LEU A 197 5.85 1.04 -15.97
N ALA A 198 5.48 0.18 -15.01
CA ALA A 198 4.91 -1.13 -15.27
C ALA A 198 4.08 -1.58 -14.07
N GLN A 199 3.06 -2.36 -14.35
CA GLN A 199 2.13 -2.93 -13.38
C GLN A 199 1.58 -1.90 -12.38
N VAL A 200 1.27 -0.71 -12.88
CA VAL A 200 0.78 0.40 -12.07
C VAL A 200 -0.32 1.15 -12.80
N ILE A 201 -1.33 1.56 -12.03
CA ILE A 201 -2.47 2.34 -12.50
C ILE A 201 -2.55 3.61 -11.66
N PHE A 202 -2.69 4.77 -12.29
CA PHE A 202 -2.92 6.04 -11.58
C PHE A 202 -4.38 6.47 -11.71
N ASN A 203 -4.92 7.07 -10.66
CA ASN A 203 -6.25 7.64 -10.59
C ASN A 203 -6.19 9.17 -10.77
N ASP A 204 -6.17 9.62 -12.02
CA ASP A 204 -6.08 11.03 -12.39
C ASP A 204 -7.48 11.66 -12.41
N GLY A 205 -7.97 12.08 -11.23
CA GLY A 205 -9.26 12.75 -11.11
C GLY A 205 -10.46 11.90 -11.55
N GLY A 206 -10.38 10.58 -11.38
CA GLY A 206 -11.38 9.61 -11.80
C GLY A 206 -11.09 8.94 -13.15
N GLU A 207 -10.17 9.49 -13.95
CA GLU A 207 -9.64 8.81 -15.14
C GLU A 207 -8.48 7.90 -14.75
N LYS A 208 -8.41 6.69 -15.32
CA LYS A 208 -7.35 5.72 -15.00
C LYS A 208 -6.25 5.75 -16.06
N LEU A 209 -5.00 5.93 -15.63
CA LEU A 209 -3.82 5.87 -16.49
C LEU A 209 -3.12 4.53 -16.29
N TYR A 210 -2.93 3.75 -17.35
CA TYR A 210 -2.46 2.37 -17.24
C TYR A 210 -1.05 2.18 -17.78
N ALA A 211 -0.16 1.69 -16.93
CA ALA A 211 1.12 1.11 -17.34
C ALA A 211 1.05 -0.40 -17.10
N ASP A 212 0.56 -1.16 -18.08
CA ASP A 212 0.21 -2.58 -17.96
C ASP A 212 1.35 -3.55 -18.33
N GLY A 213 2.50 -2.99 -18.76
CA GLY A 213 3.73 -3.74 -19.00
C GLY A 213 4.08 -4.67 -17.84
N ALA A 214 4.48 -5.89 -18.15
CA ALA A 214 4.83 -6.91 -17.17
C ALA A 214 6.32 -6.83 -16.83
N VAL A 215 6.64 -6.91 -15.54
CA VAL A 215 8.02 -6.97 -15.05
C VAL A 215 8.13 -8.17 -14.12
N VAL A 216 8.88 -9.18 -14.55
CA VAL A 216 9.03 -10.43 -13.82
C VAL A 216 10.37 -10.40 -13.08
N PRO A 217 10.39 -10.61 -11.75
CA PRO A 217 11.62 -10.76 -10.99
C PRO A 217 12.50 -11.88 -11.52
N SER A 218 13.80 -11.62 -11.61
CA SER A 218 14.85 -12.63 -11.80
C SER A 218 15.05 -13.44 -10.51
N ALA A 219 15.83 -14.53 -10.60
CA ALA A 219 16.14 -15.35 -9.43
C ALA A 219 16.82 -14.56 -8.29
N GLU A 220 17.65 -13.56 -8.62
CA GLU A 220 18.29 -12.69 -7.63
C GLU A 220 17.28 -11.77 -6.95
N GLU A 221 16.32 -11.22 -7.72
CA GLU A 221 15.27 -10.35 -7.19
C GLU A 221 14.21 -11.13 -6.39
N MET A 222 14.10 -12.44 -6.60
CA MET A 222 13.30 -13.34 -5.77
C MET A 222 13.98 -13.74 -4.46
N ASP A 223 15.31 -13.69 -4.39
CA ASP A 223 16.10 -14.04 -3.20
C ASP A 223 16.21 -12.86 -2.22
N VAL A 224 15.09 -12.19 -1.99
CA VAL A 224 14.98 -11.07 -1.06
C VAL A 224 14.54 -11.59 0.30
N ILE A 225 15.30 -11.24 1.34
CA ILE A 225 14.91 -11.49 2.73
C ILE A 225 13.90 -10.41 3.12
N PRO A 226 12.64 -10.75 3.44
CA PRO A 226 11.64 -9.75 3.81
C PRO A 226 12.04 -8.99 5.07
N ALA A 227 11.69 -7.70 5.12
CA ALA A 227 11.71 -6.94 6.35
C ALA A 227 10.75 -7.56 7.39
N LEU A 228 11.22 -7.76 8.62
CA LEU A 228 10.47 -8.37 9.73
C LEU A 228 10.22 -7.42 10.90
N ASP A 229 10.50 -6.13 10.71
CA ASP A 229 10.47 -5.09 11.75
C ASP A 229 9.11 -4.39 11.92
#